data_AF-A0A3D5JP67-F1
#
_entry.id   AF-A0A3D5JP67-F1
#
_cell.length_a   1.000
_cell.length_b   1.000
_cell.length_c   1.000
_cell.angle_alpha   90.00
_cell.angle_beta   90.00
_cell.angle_gamma   90.00
#
_symmetry.space_group_name_H-M   'P 1'
#
loop_
_entity.id
_entity.type
_entity.pdbx_description
1 polymer ?
#
loop_
_entity_poly.entity_id
_entity_poly.type
_entity_poly.pdbx_seq_one_letter_code
_entity_poly.pdbx_strand_id
1 'polypeptide(L)' 'SSDLGFQRVHLAPGERRTVAFELDAQQALREYDQARGAYAVQPGAYEVRIGGSSADARVHGRFTVGADRD' A
#
# COMPACT_ATOMS: atom_id res chain seq x y z
N SER A 1 12.41 -6.53 -2.96
CA SER A 1 11.93 -5.27 -3.56
C SER A 1 10.48 -5.15 -3.18
N SER A 2 10.17 -4.17 -2.35
CA SER A 2 8.83 -3.89 -1.82
C SER A 2 8.62 -2.41 -2.09
N ASP A 3 8.35 -2.10 -3.36
CA ASP A 3 8.22 -0.74 -3.88
C ASP A 3 6.85 -0.17 -3.50
N LEU A 4 6.64 0.05 -2.20
CA LEU A 4 5.49 0.78 -1.67
C LEU A 4 5.84 2.24 -1.53
N GLY A 5 6.18 2.77 -2.69
CA GLY A 5 6.61 4.13 -2.87
C GLY A 5 6.33 4.49 -4.32
N PHE A 6 6.02 5.76 -4.53
CA PHE A 6 5.75 6.39 -5.82
C PHE A 6 6.61 5.82 -6.98
N GLN A 7 5.99 5.66 -8.15
CA GLN A 7 6.70 5.39 -9.39
C GLN A 7 6.62 6.60 -10.32
N ARG A 8 7.77 7.13 -10.76
CA ARG A 8 7.82 8.18 -11.78
C ARG A 8 7.75 7.56 -13.16
N VAL A 9 6.71 7.88 -13.93
CA VAL A 9 6.51 7.40 -15.30
C VAL A 9 6.53 8.57 -16.25
N HIS A 10 7.31 8.47 -17.32
CA HIS A 10 7.27 9.42 -18.44
C HIS A 10 6.34 8.87 -19.53
N LEU A 11 5.49 9.71 -20.09
CA LEU A 11 4.53 9.38 -21.15
C LEU A 11 4.65 10.40 -22.27
N ALA A 12 4.73 9.93 -23.51
CA ALA A 12 4.54 10.77 -24.69
C ALA A 12 3.08 11.25 -24.80
N PRO A 13 2.79 12.29 -25.59
CA PRO A 13 1.43 12.73 -25.84
C PRO A 13 0.53 11.58 -26.35
N GLY A 14 -0.56 11.30 -25.64
CA GLY A 14 -1.49 10.22 -25.95
C GLY A 14 -1.08 8.81 -25.49
N GLU A 15 0.14 8.65 -24.95
CA GLU A 15 0.61 7.38 -24.42
C GLU A 15 -0.11 7.01 -23.12
N ARG A 16 -0.38 5.71 -22.94
CA ARG A 16 -0.94 5.13 -21.73
C ARG A 16 -0.04 4.00 -21.28
N ARG A 17 0.22 3.91 -19.97
CA ARG A 17 0.95 2.80 -19.35
C ARG A 17 0.17 2.28 -18.16
N THR A 18 0.19 0.96 -18.02
CA THR A 18 -0.21 0.29 -16.79
C THR A 18 1.01 0.20 -15.88
N VAL A 19 0.83 0.54 -14.62
CA VAL A 19 1.83 0.36 -13.57
C VAL A 19 1.29 -0.62 -12.54
N ALA A 20 2.17 -1.41 -11.96
CA ALA A 20 1.84 -2.35 -10.90
C ALA A 20 2.70 -2.02 -9.67
N PHE A 21 2.08 -2.13 -8.50
CA PHE A 21 2.74 -2.01 -7.20
C PHE A 21 2.50 -3.31 -6.45
N GLU A 22 3.57 -3.88 -5.89
CA GLU A 22 3.47 -5.07 -5.05
C GLU A 22 3.43 -4.64 -3.59
N LEU A 23 2.37 -5.05 -2.90
CA LEU A 23 2.13 -4.73 -1.48
C LEU A 23 2.43 -5.96 -0.63
N ASP A 24 3.58 -5.97 0.01
CA ASP A 24 3.88 -6.91 1.09
C ASP A 24 3.32 -6.36 2.42
N ALA A 25 2.27 -6.99 2.93
CA ALA A 25 1.56 -6.48 4.12
C ALA A 25 2.48 -6.34 5.34
N GLN A 26 3.42 -7.27 5.55
CA GLN A 26 4.34 -7.29 6.69
C GLN A 26 5.35 -6.13 6.66
N GLN A 27 5.61 -5.56 5.48
CA GLN A 27 6.45 -4.37 5.33
C GLN A 27 5.63 -3.08 5.26
N ALA A 28 4.44 -3.15 4.65
CA ALA A 28 3.62 -1.99 4.30
C ALA A 28 2.68 -1.51 5.41
N LEU A 29 2.11 -2.46 6.15
CA LEU A 29 0.98 -2.22 7.06
C LEU A 29 1.36 -2.48 8.52
N ARG A 30 2.61 -2.86 8.77
CA ARG A 30 3.08 -3.15 10.12
C ARG A 30 3.10 -1.90 10.97
N GLU A 31 2.65 -2.05 12.20
CA GLU A 31 2.79 -1.06 13.26
C GLU A 31 3.58 -1.68 14.40
N TYR A 32 4.27 -0.85 15.19
CA TYR A 32 4.98 -1.35 16.36
C TYR A 32 3.99 -1.60 17.50
N ASP A 33 3.78 -2.86 17.83
CA ASP A 33 3.00 -3.29 18.98
C ASP A 33 3.84 -3.13 20.25
N GLN A 34 3.54 -2.10 21.03
CA GLN A 34 4.23 -1.79 22.27
C GLN A 34 4.08 -2.89 23.33
N ALA A 35 2.95 -3.60 23.37
CA ALA A 35 2.71 -4.65 24.36
C ALA A 35 3.55 -5.90 24.07
N ARG A 36 3.77 -6.20 22.77
CA ARG A 36 4.59 -7.32 22.32
C ARG A 36 6.06 -6.96 22.10
N GLY A 37 6.40 -5.67 22.04
CA GLY A 37 7.74 -5.19 21.75
C GLY A 37 8.21 -5.56 20.33
N ALA A 38 7.29 -5.66 19.38
CA ALA A 38 7.55 -6.18 18.05
C ALA A 38 6.68 -5.48 17.00
N TYR A 39 7.12 -5.49 15.74
CA TYR A 39 6.27 -5.07 14.63
C TYR A 39 5.26 -6.16 14.29
N ALA A 40 4.00 -5.76 14.10
CA ALA A 40 2.92 -6.66 13.69
C ALA A 40 1.96 -5.92 12.75
N VAL A 41 1.36 -6.66 11.82
CA VAL A 41 0.24 -6.17 11.01
C VAL A 41 -1.05 -6.45 11.77
N GLN A 42 -1.87 -5.42 11.99
CA GLN A 42 -3.14 -5.61 12.65
C GLN A 42 -4.17 -6.22 11.69
N PRO A 43 -4.94 -7.23 12.09
CA PRO A 43 -6.06 -7.69 11.27
C PRO A 43 -7.11 -6.60 11.18
N GLY A 44 -7.73 -6.47 10.02
CA GLY A 44 -8.77 -5.47 9.81
C GLY A 44 -8.85 -4.97 8.38
N ALA A 45 -9.67 -3.94 8.20
CA ALA A 45 -9.88 -3.33 6.91
C ALA A 45 -8.89 -2.21 6.65
N TYR A 46 -8.28 -2.24 5.47
CA TYR A 46 -7.31 -1.26 4.98
C TYR A 46 -7.81 -0.62 3.68
N GLU A 47 -7.35 0.59 3.42
CA GLU A 47 -7.63 1.34 2.19
C GLU A 47 -6.33 1.70 1.47
N VAL A 48 -6.22 1.33 0.20
CA VAL A 48 -5.21 1.84 -0.72
C VAL A 48 -5.75 3.08 -1.41
N ARG A 49 -4.93 4.12 -1.49
CA ARG A 49 -5.23 5.39 -2.16
C ARG A 49 -4.14 5.71 -3.19
N ILE A 50 -4.54 6.02 -4.42
CA ILE A 50 -3.62 6.36 -5.51
C ILE A 50 -3.96 7.75 -6.06
N GLY A 51 -2.95 8.60 -6.16
CA GLY A 51 -3.08 9.99 -6.60
C GLY A 51 -1.73 10.62 -6.92
N GLY A 52 -1.76 11.80 -7.53
CA GLY A 52 -0.55 12.60 -7.79
C GLY A 52 -0.01 13.32 -6.55
N SER A 53 -0.82 13.36 -5.48
CA SER A 53 -0.50 13.95 -4.18
C SER A 53 -1.36 13.27 -3.10
N SER A 54 -0.92 13.28 -1.85
CA SER A 54 -1.68 12.75 -0.71
C SER A 54 -3.02 13.48 -0.50
N ALA A 55 -3.11 14.75 -0.89
CA ALA A 55 -4.33 15.55 -0.84
C ALA A 55 -5.28 15.28 -2.03
N ASP A 56 -4.81 14.63 -3.10
CA ASP A 56 -5.55 14.40 -4.36
C ASP A 56 -5.53 12.92 -4.74
N ALA A 57 -6.05 12.06 -3.86
CA ALA A 57 -6.28 10.67 -4.19
C ALA A 57 -7.45 10.57 -5.18
N ARG A 58 -7.22 9.93 -6.33
CA ARG A 58 -8.22 9.77 -7.41
C ARG A 58 -8.80 8.37 -7.48
N VAL A 59 -8.07 7.39 -6.95
CA VAL A 59 -8.48 5.98 -6.92
C VAL A 59 -8.36 5.47 -5.50
N HIS A 60 -9.37 4.71 -5.08
CA HIS A 60 -9.50 4.12 -3.76
C HIS A 60 -9.82 2.63 -3.90
N GLY A 61 -9.21 1.80 -3.07
CA GLY A 61 -9.49 0.37 -3.02
C GLY A 61 -9.43 -0.14 -1.59
N ARG A 62 -10.42 -0.93 -1.18
CA ARG A 62 -10.49 -1.49 0.16
C ARG A 62 -10.19 -2.99 0.14
N PHE A 63 -9.42 -3.46 1.11
CA PHE A 63 -9.14 -4.87 1.33
C PHE A 63 -9.13 -5.18 2.82
N THR A 64 -9.22 -6.46 3.18
CA THR A 64 -9.17 -6.91 4.57
C THR A 64 -7.96 -7.80 4.76
N VAL A 65 -7.17 -7.51 5.79
CA VAL A 65 -6.11 -8.36 6.28
C VAL A 65 -6.71 -9.27 7.34
N GLY A 66 -6.62 -10.58 7.12
CA GLY A 66 -7.02 -11.55 8.13
C GLY A 66 -6.07 -11.53 9.32
N ALA A 67 -6.51 -12.06 10.46
CA ALA A 67 -5.56 -12.42 11.51
C ALA A 67 -4.67 -13.53 10.96
N ASP A 68 -3.35 -13.40 11.14
CA ASP A 68 -2.45 -14.52 10.88
C ASP A 68 -2.98 -15.74 11.65
N ARG A 69 -3.19 -16.85 10.93
CA ARG A 69 -3.20 -18.15 11.56
C ARG A 69 -1.75 -18.58 11.58
N ASP A 70 -1.15 -18.47 12.76
CA ASP A 70 0.16 -18.98 13.21
C ASP A 70 1.05 -19.63 12.14
#